data_AF-A0A135RQB5-F1
#
_entry.id   AF-A0A135RQB5-F1
#
_cell.length_a   1.000
_cell.length_b   1.000
_cell.length_c   1.000
_cell.angle_alpha   90.00
_cell.angle_beta   90.00
_cell.angle_gamma   90.00
#
_symmetry.space_group_name_H-M   'P 1'
#
loop_
_entity.id
_entity.type
_entity.pdbx_description
1 polymer ?
#
loop_
_entity_poly.entity_id
_entity_poly.type
_entity_poly.pdbx_seq_one_letter_code
_entity_poly.pdbx_strand_id
1 'polypeptide(L)'
;MPDYLDYLLIFGLQSEPRDLRFSSFREQTCLRSSAAALEIGCLARSGRQFEICYNLKGVSEKLEDANQPLRNEYSIRQAAFYHKFDVVGGNSLWIVAKGGVDIQQRFKELTGPNARPEDRSFGNSQKCLRSSLSAHLLFCHWSTEDWRGYIKWLEYVVDVETTMAVIGPTDEGSHHHIYTAADIQRLHAYREMIDEAMTTMEFNIEVMNSLRRFYKKLVNNEDFDLRDSCSGDIDVFANQLSNMVDDFRLQTGRAAALVKLIADRTNLVEQHRLERLNHNLEKEAIV
;
A
#
# COMPACT_ATOMS: atom_id res chain seq x y z
N MET A 1 14.63 12.41 14.17
CA MET A 1 15.22 11.58 13.11
C MET A 1 15.25 12.32 11.76
N PRO A 2 16.41 12.78 11.27
CA PRO A 2 16.54 13.46 9.96
C PRO A 2 16.03 12.63 8.77
N ASP A 3 16.12 11.30 8.87
CA ASP A 3 15.71 10.34 7.82
C ASP A 3 14.23 10.48 7.41
N TYR A 4 13.38 11.13 8.22
CA TYR A 4 11.99 11.40 7.82
C TYR A 4 11.90 12.34 6.60
N LEU A 5 12.91 13.19 6.38
CA LEU A 5 12.93 14.10 5.23
C LEU A 5 12.93 13.34 3.89
N ASP A 6 13.59 12.18 3.81
CA ASP A 6 13.58 11.34 2.60
C ASP A 6 12.15 10.92 2.22
N TYR A 7 11.30 10.68 3.22
CA TYR A 7 9.88 10.37 3.02
C TYR A 7 9.04 11.57 2.63
N LEU A 8 9.51 12.80 2.86
CA LEU A 8 8.82 14.02 2.43
C LEU A 8 9.23 14.45 1.03
N LEU A 9 10.49 14.17 0.63
CA LEU A 9 11.02 14.56 -0.68
C LEU A 9 10.32 13.86 -1.86
N ILE A 10 9.63 12.75 -1.61
CA ILE A 10 8.79 12.06 -2.62
C ILE A 10 7.42 12.72 -2.83
N PHE A 11 7.06 13.73 -2.04
CA PHE A 11 5.82 14.50 -2.23
C PHE A 11 6.08 15.75 -3.07
N GLY A 12 5.14 16.09 -3.94
CA GLY A 12 5.21 17.28 -4.79
C GLY A 12 4.49 17.07 -6.11
N LEU A 13 4.54 18.08 -6.98
CA LEU A 13 4.07 17.94 -8.36
C LEU A 13 5.05 17.06 -9.12
N GLN A 14 4.60 15.87 -9.54
CA GLN A 14 5.37 14.95 -10.37
C GLN A 14 4.61 14.74 -11.69
N SER A 15 5.32 14.85 -12.82
CA SER A 15 4.75 14.56 -14.15
C SER A 15 4.48 13.06 -14.33
N GLU A 16 5.33 12.22 -13.77
CA GLU A 16 5.14 10.79 -13.60
C GLU A 16 5.55 10.40 -12.18
N PRO A 17 4.70 9.74 -11.39
CA PRO A 17 4.99 9.41 -9.99
C PRO A 17 5.94 8.20 -9.87
N ARG A 18 7.18 8.33 -10.37
CA ARG A 18 8.18 7.24 -10.41
C ARG A 18 8.64 6.77 -9.02
N ASP A 19 8.42 7.59 -7.99
CA ASP A 19 8.80 7.35 -6.60
C ASP A 19 7.77 6.51 -5.82
N LEU A 20 6.69 6.05 -6.46
CA LEU A 20 5.78 5.06 -5.86
C LEU A 20 6.50 3.76 -5.48
N ARG A 21 7.68 3.50 -6.08
CA ARG A 21 8.54 2.37 -5.73
C ARG A 21 9.37 2.58 -4.46
N PHE A 22 9.47 3.81 -3.96
CA PHE A 22 10.16 4.05 -2.69
C PHE A 22 9.29 3.55 -1.53
N SER A 23 9.80 2.57 -0.80
CA SER A 23 9.21 2.14 0.47
C SER A 23 10.31 1.85 1.46
N SER A 24 10.12 2.30 2.70
CA SER A 24 11.14 2.12 3.73
C SER A 24 10.52 2.12 5.12
N PHE A 25 11.27 1.55 6.05
CA PHE A 25 11.04 1.62 7.48
C PHE A 25 12.38 1.97 8.14
N ARG A 26 12.41 3.02 8.96
CA ARG A 26 13.58 3.36 9.80
C ARG A 26 13.15 3.40 11.26
N GLU A 27 14.05 2.95 12.13
CA GLU A 27 13.89 3.01 13.58
C GLU A 27 15.13 3.63 14.22
N GLN A 28 14.92 4.39 15.28
CA GLN A 28 15.96 4.83 16.20
C GLN A 28 15.46 4.59 17.63
N THR A 29 16.20 3.80 18.40
CA THR A 29 15.82 3.42 19.75
C THR A 29 16.88 3.88 20.74
N CYS A 30 16.48 4.64 21.74
CA CYS A 30 17.32 5.10 22.84
C CYS A 30 16.59 4.81 24.15
N LEU A 31 16.76 3.61 24.71
CA LEU A 31 16.06 3.19 25.92
C LEU A 31 16.94 3.13 27.16
N ARG A 32 18.25 3.02 26.96
CA ARG A 32 19.21 3.08 28.06
C ARG A 32 19.17 4.44 28.72
N SER A 33 19.30 4.46 30.03
CA SER A 33 19.50 5.69 30.78
C SER A 33 20.80 6.35 30.28
N SER A 34 20.66 7.38 29.45
CA SER A 34 21.78 8.23 29.04
C SER A 34 22.10 9.21 30.16
N ALA A 35 23.33 9.75 30.16
CA ALA A 35 23.66 10.92 30.98
C ALA A 35 22.63 12.04 30.73
N ALA A 36 22.37 12.86 31.75
CA ALA A 36 21.32 13.91 31.81
C ALA A 36 21.22 14.86 30.59
N ALA A 37 22.17 14.84 29.66
CA ALA A 37 22.23 15.63 28.45
C ALA A 37 21.08 15.38 27.43
N LEU A 38 20.36 14.26 27.52
CA LEU A 38 19.22 13.97 26.61
C LEU A 38 17.84 14.26 27.22
N GLU A 39 17.79 14.55 28.52
CA GLU A 39 16.56 14.87 29.22
C GLU A 39 16.20 16.35 29.01
N ILE A 40 14.96 16.60 28.59
CA ILE A 40 14.41 17.94 28.45
C ILE A 40 13.06 17.95 29.16
N GLY A 41 13.11 18.12 30.48
CA GLY A 41 11.93 18.01 31.36
C GLY A 41 10.79 18.97 30.99
N CYS A 42 11.09 20.18 30.51
CA CYS A 42 10.05 21.14 30.08
C CYS A 42 9.26 20.70 28.84
N LEU A 43 9.78 19.75 28.05
CA LEU A 43 9.09 19.14 26.91
C LEU A 43 8.59 17.73 27.24
N ALA A 44 8.64 17.34 28.53
CA ALA A 44 8.33 16.00 29.01
C ALA A 44 9.09 14.89 28.22
N ARG A 45 10.36 15.17 27.91
CA ARG A 45 11.28 14.24 27.23
C ARG A 45 12.25 13.68 28.25
N SER A 46 12.11 12.41 28.59
CA SER A 46 12.99 11.69 29.51
C SER A 46 14.34 11.31 28.90
N GLY A 47 14.46 11.40 27.57
CA GLY A 47 15.62 10.88 26.82
C GLY A 47 15.54 9.36 26.59
N ARG A 48 14.55 8.67 27.17
CA ARG A 48 14.25 7.26 26.91
C ARG A 48 13.06 7.17 25.94
N GLN A 49 13.36 6.94 24.69
CA GLN A 49 12.40 7.04 23.60
C GLN A 49 12.74 6.12 22.43
N PHE A 50 11.75 5.87 21.59
CA PHE A 50 11.97 5.37 20.24
C PHE A 50 11.34 6.32 19.21
N GLU A 51 11.93 6.35 18.03
CA GLU A 51 11.45 7.07 16.86
C GLU A 51 11.36 6.06 15.72
N ILE A 52 10.26 6.08 14.97
CA ILE A 52 10.08 5.26 13.77
C ILE A 52 9.52 6.13 12.64
N CYS A 53 9.92 5.84 11.42
CA CYS A 53 9.30 6.40 10.24
C CYS A 53 9.13 5.33 9.17
N TYR A 54 8.04 5.47 8.43
CA TYR A 54 7.70 4.56 7.35
C TYR A 54 6.70 5.22 6.41
N ASN A 55 6.50 4.61 5.26
CA ASN A 55 5.42 4.97 4.35
C ASN A 55 4.55 3.77 4.01
N LEU A 56 3.28 4.04 3.75
CA LEU A 56 2.32 3.06 3.24
C LEU A 56 1.61 3.64 2.03
N LYS A 57 1.05 2.76 1.21
CA LYS A 57 0.29 3.15 0.01
C LYS A 57 -1.08 2.49 0.03
N GLY A 58 -2.12 3.30 -0.19
CA GLY A 58 -3.48 2.82 -0.37
C GLY A 58 -3.94 3.05 -1.81
N VAL A 59 -5.03 2.39 -2.19
CA VAL A 59 -5.73 2.72 -3.43
C VAL A 59 -6.90 3.64 -3.10
N SER A 60 -7.25 4.54 -4.02
CA SER A 60 -8.47 5.31 -3.95
C SER A 60 -9.08 5.45 -5.34
N GLU A 61 -10.39 5.22 -5.43
CA GLU A 61 -11.18 5.47 -6.64
C GLU A 61 -11.32 6.99 -6.84
N LYS A 62 -10.90 7.47 -8.00
CA LYS A 62 -10.99 8.88 -8.41
C LYS A 62 -12.33 9.18 -9.07
N LEU A 63 -12.81 8.25 -9.89
CA LEU A 63 -14.04 8.39 -10.66
C LEU A 63 -14.67 7.01 -10.81
N GLU A 64 -15.94 6.91 -10.42
CA GLU A 64 -16.78 5.75 -10.64
C GLU A 64 -17.79 6.09 -11.74
N ASP A 65 -17.77 5.35 -12.85
CA ASP A 65 -18.81 5.41 -13.87
C ASP A 65 -19.56 4.09 -13.89
N ALA A 66 -20.68 4.05 -13.16
CA ALA A 66 -21.54 2.87 -13.06
C ALA A 66 -22.07 2.39 -14.43
N ASN A 67 -22.15 3.27 -15.43
CA ASN A 67 -22.61 2.93 -16.77
C ASN A 67 -21.47 2.47 -17.68
N GLN A 68 -20.23 2.88 -17.40
CA GLN A 68 -19.04 2.50 -18.16
C GLN A 68 -17.87 2.12 -17.25
N PRO A 69 -17.87 0.90 -16.68
CA PRO A 69 -16.84 0.47 -15.73
C PRO A 69 -15.40 0.48 -16.30
N LEU A 70 -15.24 0.44 -17.62
CA LEU A 70 -13.96 0.63 -18.31
C LEU A 70 -13.32 2.00 -18.03
N ARG A 71 -14.14 3.02 -17.68
CA ARG A 71 -13.71 4.38 -17.40
C ARG A 71 -13.46 4.66 -15.92
N ASN A 72 -13.65 3.66 -15.05
CA ASN A 72 -13.32 3.84 -13.64
C ASN A 72 -11.83 4.15 -13.50
N GLU A 73 -11.51 5.18 -12.73
CA GLU A 73 -10.14 5.60 -12.51
C GLU A 73 -9.73 5.29 -11.07
N TYR A 74 -8.72 4.45 -10.92
CA TYR A 74 -8.08 4.20 -9.63
C TYR A 74 -6.77 4.97 -9.52
N SER A 75 -6.35 5.25 -8.29
CA SER A 75 -5.04 5.84 -8.03
C SER A 75 -4.40 5.29 -6.77
N ILE A 76 -3.13 4.93 -6.89
CA ILE A 76 -2.31 4.59 -5.74
C ILE A 76 -1.88 5.91 -5.06
N ARG A 77 -2.12 6.01 -3.76
CA ARG A 77 -1.85 7.19 -2.93
C ARG A 77 -0.88 6.81 -1.82
N GLN A 78 0.16 7.61 -1.64
CA GLN A 78 1.15 7.41 -0.60
C GLN A 78 0.88 8.26 0.64
N ALA A 79 1.29 7.75 1.79
CA ALA A 79 1.32 8.43 3.07
C ALA A 79 2.64 8.13 3.78
N ALA A 80 3.25 9.15 4.37
CA ALA A 80 4.43 9.02 5.22
C ALA A 80 4.07 9.31 6.67
N PHE A 81 4.64 8.52 7.57
CA PHE A 81 4.36 8.54 9.00
C PHE A 81 5.67 8.64 9.76
N TYR A 82 5.70 9.54 10.73
CA TYR A 82 6.72 9.61 11.75
C TYR A 82 6.05 9.55 13.11
N HIS A 83 6.57 8.67 13.95
CA HIS A 83 6.13 8.50 15.31
C HIS A 83 7.33 8.52 16.25
N LYS A 84 7.19 9.29 17.32
CA LYS A 84 8.13 9.32 18.43
C LYS A 84 7.37 9.07 19.71
N PHE A 85 7.92 8.20 20.55
CA PHE A 85 7.31 7.80 21.81
C PHE A 85 8.34 7.85 22.95
N ASP A 86 8.01 8.57 24.02
CA ASP A 86 8.77 8.57 25.27
C ASP A 86 8.23 7.47 26.20
N VAL A 87 9.07 6.50 26.55
CA VAL A 87 8.61 5.32 27.31
C VAL A 87 8.33 5.60 28.77
N VAL A 88 8.93 6.66 29.32
CA VAL A 88 8.79 7.03 30.73
C VAL A 88 7.51 7.82 30.93
N GLY A 89 7.32 8.90 30.17
CA GLY A 89 6.16 9.77 30.29
C GLY A 89 4.95 9.36 29.45
N GLY A 90 5.13 8.50 28.44
CA GLY A 90 4.10 8.17 27.47
C GLY A 90 3.83 9.25 26.42
N ASN A 91 4.65 10.31 26.38
CA ASN A 91 4.47 11.41 25.44
C ASN A 91 4.74 10.95 24.02
N SER A 92 3.81 11.27 23.12
CA SER A 92 3.84 10.83 21.73
C SER A 92 3.81 12.02 20.79
N LEU A 93 4.64 11.99 19.75
CA LEU A 93 4.61 12.95 18.64
C LEU A 93 4.36 12.20 17.34
N TRP A 94 3.34 12.64 16.61
CA TRP A 94 2.99 12.13 15.29
C TRP A 94 3.16 13.24 14.26
N ILE A 95 3.86 12.92 13.17
CA ILE A 95 3.88 13.75 11.97
C ILE A 95 3.42 12.85 10.82
N VAL A 96 2.37 13.26 10.12
CA VAL A 96 1.78 12.48 9.03
C VAL A 96 1.69 13.37 7.80
N ALA A 97 2.30 12.93 6.70
CA ALA A 97 2.23 13.59 5.41
C ALA A 97 1.44 12.73 4.43
N LYS A 98 0.31 13.26 3.94
CA LYS A 98 -0.59 12.56 3.02
C LYS A 98 -1.38 13.56 2.19
N GLY A 99 -1.63 13.24 0.91
CA GLY A 99 -2.51 14.04 0.06
C GLY A 99 -3.99 13.76 0.33
N GLY A 100 -4.76 14.78 0.72
CA GLY A 100 -6.16 14.66 1.14
C GLY A 100 -6.32 14.65 2.67
N VAL A 101 -7.55 14.43 3.16
CA VAL A 101 -7.92 14.62 4.59
C VAL A 101 -8.52 13.38 5.26
N ASP A 102 -8.66 12.27 4.55
CA ASP A 102 -9.18 10.98 5.04
C ASP A 102 -8.43 10.44 6.28
N ILE A 103 -7.09 10.33 6.24
CA ILE A 103 -6.31 9.84 7.38
C ILE A 103 -6.44 10.80 8.55
N GLN A 104 -6.41 12.11 8.29
CA GLN A 104 -6.59 13.13 9.32
C GLN A 104 -7.96 12.98 10.01
N GLN A 105 -9.02 12.78 9.22
CA GLN A 105 -10.38 12.63 9.72
C GLN A 105 -10.52 11.35 10.56
N ARG A 106 -9.99 10.23 10.07
CA ARG A 106 -9.97 8.96 10.81
C ARG A 106 -9.18 9.05 12.11
N PHE A 107 -8.06 9.78 12.12
CA PHE A 107 -7.28 10.01 13.33
C PHE A 107 -8.05 10.86 14.35
N LYS A 108 -8.80 11.87 13.88
CA LYS A 108 -9.71 12.66 14.74
C LYS A 108 -10.85 11.81 15.31
N GLU A 109 -11.36 10.85 14.56
CA GLU A 109 -12.38 9.91 15.03
C GLU A 109 -11.80 8.95 16.08
N LEU A 110 -10.61 8.39 15.84
CA LEU A 110 -9.89 7.52 16.76
C LEU A 110 -9.55 8.21 18.10
N THR A 111 -9.32 9.52 18.08
CA THR A 111 -8.96 10.31 19.28
C THR A 111 -10.09 11.20 19.78
N GLY A 112 -11.26 11.13 19.16
CA GLY A 112 -12.40 12.00 19.41
C GLY A 112 -13.19 11.67 20.68
N PRO A 113 -14.20 12.49 21.03
CA PRO A 113 -15.05 12.26 22.21
C PRO A 113 -15.87 10.96 22.11
N ASN A 114 -16.12 10.46 20.91
CA ASN A 114 -16.85 9.22 20.64
C ASN A 114 -15.92 8.00 20.43
N ALA A 115 -14.60 8.18 20.56
CA ALA A 115 -13.65 7.10 20.44
C ALA A 115 -13.80 6.06 21.55
N ARG A 116 -13.28 4.85 21.31
CA ARG A 116 -13.26 3.81 22.33
C ARG A 116 -12.47 4.30 23.55
N PRO A 117 -12.91 4.02 24.79
CA PRO A 117 -12.24 4.52 25.99
C PRO A 117 -10.75 4.17 26.07
N GLU A 118 -10.36 3.01 25.56
CA GLU A 118 -8.98 2.54 25.47
C GLU A 118 -8.10 3.37 24.51
N ASP A 119 -8.66 3.83 23.39
CA ASP A 119 -7.91 4.57 22.36
C ASP A 119 -7.66 6.03 22.75
N ARG A 120 -8.47 6.56 23.68
CA ARG A 120 -8.33 7.92 24.24
C ARG A 120 -7.77 7.96 25.67
N SER A 121 -7.21 6.86 26.15
CA SER A 121 -6.65 6.78 27.50
C SER A 121 -5.17 7.18 27.49
N PHE A 122 -4.85 8.32 28.11
CA PHE A 122 -3.48 8.86 28.16
C PHE A 122 -2.93 8.98 29.59
N GLY A 123 -3.55 8.30 30.55
CA GLY A 123 -3.24 8.49 31.97
C GLY A 123 -1.93 7.87 32.45
N ASN A 124 -1.34 6.96 31.66
CA ASN A 124 -0.04 6.36 31.94
C ASN A 124 0.62 5.86 30.64
N SER A 125 1.91 5.55 30.70
CA SER A 125 2.73 5.17 29.54
C SER A 125 2.24 3.89 28.85
N GLN A 126 1.65 2.94 29.59
CA GLN A 126 1.07 1.72 29.02
C GLN A 126 -0.12 2.05 28.11
N LYS A 127 -1.03 2.88 28.61
CA LYS A 127 -2.23 3.34 27.90
C LYS A 127 -1.86 4.22 26.70
N CYS A 128 -0.87 5.10 26.85
CA CYS A 128 -0.33 5.87 25.73
C CYS A 128 0.26 4.97 24.64
N LEU A 129 1.02 3.94 25.02
CA LEU A 129 1.57 2.99 24.06
C LEU A 129 0.44 2.25 23.32
N ARG A 130 -0.59 1.80 24.03
CA ARG A 130 -1.76 1.16 23.41
C ARG A 130 -2.44 2.07 22.39
N SER A 131 -2.67 3.34 22.75
CA SER A 131 -3.22 4.33 21.82
C SER A 131 -2.33 4.51 20.58
N SER A 132 -1.00 4.53 20.76
CA SER A 132 -0.06 4.56 19.62
C SER A 132 -0.11 3.32 18.74
N LEU A 133 -0.30 2.12 19.31
CA LEU A 133 -0.51 0.90 18.54
C LEU A 133 -1.81 0.97 17.73
N SER A 134 -2.90 1.47 18.31
CA SER A 134 -4.16 1.73 17.61
C SER A 134 -3.99 2.70 16.43
N ALA A 135 -3.20 3.75 16.60
CA ALA A 135 -2.86 4.68 15.52
C ALA A 135 -2.08 3.99 14.38
N HIS A 136 -1.09 3.16 14.69
CA HIS A 136 -0.39 2.37 13.66
C HIS A 136 -1.34 1.42 12.92
N LEU A 137 -2.25 0.76 13.62
CA LEU A 137 -3.26 -0.12 13.02
C LEU A 137 -4.21 0.64 12.09
N LEU A 138 -4.64 1.84 12.49
CA LEU A 138 -5.44 2.72 11.64
C LEU A 138 -4.75 2.98 10.29
N PHE A 139 -3.45 3.33 10.33
CA PHE A 139 -2.69 3.62 9.13
C PHE A 139 -2.44 2.37 8.27
N CYS A 140 -2.20 1.23 8.90
CA CYS A 140 -2.04 -0.05 8.21
C CYS A 140 -3.36 -0.48 7.55
N HIS A 141 -4.48 -0.33 8.24
CA HIS A 141 -5.80 -0.66 7.71
C HIS A 141 -6.17 0.22 6.52
N TRP A 142 -5.95 1.55 6.63
CA TRP A 142 -6.12 2.46 5.50
C TRP A 142 -5.36 1.99 4.25
N SER A 143 -4.13 1.49 4.42
CA SER A 143 -3.34 1.02 3.28
C SER A 143 -3.92 -0.24 2.61
N THR A 144 -4.79 -1.00 3.28
CA THR A 144 -5.37 -2.26 2.77
C THR A 144 -6.68 -2.04 1.99
N GLU A 145 -7.20 -0.82 1.99
CA GLU A 145 -8.50 -0.50 1.38
C GLU A 145 -8.44 -0.48 -0.16
N ASP A 146 -9.57 -0.80 -0.78
CA ASP A 146 -9.85 -0.72 -2.22
C ASP A 146 -8.98 -1.58 -3.16
N TRP A 147 -7.92 -2.24 -2.68
CA TRP A 147 -7.10 -3.15 -3.49
C TRP A 147 -7.92 -4.25 -4.16
N ARG A 148 -8.89 -4.83 -3.46
CA ARG A 148 -9.77 -5.85 -4.03
C ARG A 148 -10.57 -5.31 -5.22
N GLY A 149 -11.09 -4.08 -5.11
CA GLY A 149 -11.85 -3.41 -6.15
C GLY A 149 -10.96 -3.09 -7.35
N TYR A 150 -9.77 -2.55 -7.10
CA TYR A 150 -8.79 -2.22 -8.13
C TYR A 150 -8.32 -3.45 -8.92
N ILE A 151 -7.95 -4.54 -8.23
CA ILE A 151 -7.57 -5.80 -8.90
C ILE A 151 -8.74 -6.36 -9.70
N LYS A 152 -9.96 -6.31 -9.17
CA LYS A 152 -11.16 -6.76 -9.91
C LYS A 152 -11.39 -5.93 -11.17
N TRP A 153 -11.17 -4.62 -11.11
CA TRP A 153 -11.24 -3.75 -12.27
C TRP A 153 -10.17 -4.09 -13.31
N LEU A 154 -8.92 -4.31 -12.88
CA LEU A 154 -7.83 -4.76 -13.77
C LEU A 154 -8.16 -6.11 -14.44
N GLU A 155 -8.71 -7.07 -13.70
CA GLU A 155 -9.18 -8.34 -14.25
C GLU A 155 -10.26 -8.12 -15.34
N TYR A 156 -11.22 -7.23 -15.06
CA TYR A 156 -12.31 -6.90 -15.98
C TYR A 156 -11.82 -6.22 -17.27
N VAL A 157 -10.96 -5.20 -17.19
CA VAL A 157 -10.48 -4.49 -18.38
C VAL A 157 -9.64 -5.39 -19.28
N VAL A 158 -8.79 -6.25 -18.68
CA VAL A 158 -8.03 -7.26 -19.43
C VAL A 158 -8.99 -8.21 -20.12
N ASP A 159 -10.02 -8.67 -19.43
CA ASP A 159 -10.98 -9.60 -20.03
C ASP A 159 -11.73 -8.99 -21.22
N VAL A 160 -12.27 -7.79 -21.07
CA VAL A 160 -12.99 -7.10 -22.15
C VAL A 160 -12.10 -6.87 -23.39
N GLU A 161 -10.86 -6.41 -23.22
CA GLU A 161 -9.96 -6.10 -24.34
C GLU A 161 -9.48 -7.37 -25.08
N THR A 162 -9.51 -8.53 -24.43
CA THR A 162 -8.92 -9.77 -24.98
C THR A 162 -9.93 -10.88 -25.28
N THR A 163 -11.19 -10.74 -24.86
CA THR A 163 -12.23 -11.77 -25.04
C THR A 163 -12.33 -12.24 -26.49
N MET A 164 -12.35 -11.32 -27.46
CA MET A 164 -12.49 -11.67 -28.87
C MET A 164 -11.28 -12.41 -29.45
N ALA A 165 -10.08 -12.23 -28.89
CA ALA A 165 -8.90 -13.02 -29.27
C ALA A 165 -8.96 -14.45 -28.73
N VAL A 166 -9.61 -14.65 -27.58
CA VAL A 166 -9.62 -15.96 -26.89
C VAL A 166 -10.79 -16.83 -27.35
N ILE A 167 -11.99 -16.25 -27.46
CA ILE A 167 -13.22 -17.00 -27.75
C ILE A 167 -14.02 -16.43 -28.93
N GLY A 168 -13.48 -15.45 -29.65
CA GLY A 168 -14.14 -14.88 -30.82
C GLY A 168 -14.34 -15.95 -31.91
N PRO A 169 -15.50 -15.99 -32.59
CA PRO A 169 -15.71 -16.89 -33.71
C PRO A 169 -14.70 -16.60 -34.82
N THR A 170 -14.14 -17.65 -35.45
CA THR A 170 -13.11 -17.57 -36.51
C THR A 170 -13.68 -17.73 -37.93
N ASP A 171 -14.99 -17.90 -38.06
CA ASP A 171 -15.63 -18.28 -39.31
C ASP A 171 -15.85 -17.08 -40.24
N GLU A 172 -15.69 -17.30 -41.56
CA GLU A 172 -15.90 -16.27 -42.58
C GLU A 172 -17.28 -15.58 -42.43
N GLY A 173 -17.28 -14.25 -42.37
CA GLY A 173 -18.49 -13.43 -42.22
C GLY A 173 -18.87 -13.08 -40.78
N SER A 174 -18.17 -13.62 -39.77
CA SER A 174 -18.36 -13.22 -38.38
C SER A 174 -17.81 -11.82 -38.10
N HIS A 175 -18.42 -11.07 -37.18
CA HIS A 175 -17.86 -9.80 -36.69
C HIS A 175 -16.63 -10.08 -35.82
N HIS A 176 -15.45 -10.08 -36.44
CA HIS A 176 -14.18 -10.22 -35.73
C HIS A 176 -13.71 -8.86 -35.23
N HIS A 177 -13.20 -8.81 -33.99
CA HIS A 177 -12.45 -7.64 -33.55
C HIS A 177 -11.14 -7.55 -34.32
N ILE A 178 -10.90 -6.40 -34.95
CA ILE A 178 -9.67 -6.13 -35.69
C ILE A 178 -8.65 -5.59 -34.70
N TYR A 179 -7.74 -6.46 -34.26
CA TYR A 179 -6.61 -6.05 -33.43
C TYR A 179 -5.62 -5.17 -34.20
N THR A 180 -5.17 -4.12 -33.52
CA THR A 180 -4.28 -3.08 -34.00
C THR A 180 -3.09 -2.93 -33.05
N ALA A 181 -2.07 -2.17 -33.47
CA ALA A 181 -0.96 -1.84 -32.58
C ALA A 181 -1.40 -1.07 -31.32
N ALA A 182 -2.47 -0.27 -31.42
CA ALA A 182 -3.01 0.46 -30.28
C ALA A 182 -3.60 -0.48 -29.21
N ASP A 183 -4.19 -1.62 -29.62
CA ASP A 183 -4.73 -2.60 -28.67
C ASP A 183 -3.59 -3.26 -27.88
N ILE A 184 -2.50 -3.65 -28.57
CA ILE A 184 -1.28 -4.19 -27.93
C ILE A 184 -0.68 -3.19 -26.95
N GLN A 185 -0.59 -1.91 -27.35
CA GLN A 185 -0.12 -0.83 -26.46
C GLN A 185 -1.00 -0.68 -25.20
N ARG A 186 -2.33 -0.76 -25.33
CA ARG A 186 -3.23 -0.73 -24.17
C ARG A 186 -3.02 -1.94 -23.24
N LEU A 187 -2.85 -3.14 -23.80
CA LEU A 187 -2.55 -4.33 -23.00
C LEU A 187 -1.22 -4.21 -22.25
N HIS A 188 -0.19 -3.63 -22.88
CA HIS A 188 1.07 -3.34 -22.17
C HIS A 188 0.87 -2.33 -21.05
N ALA A 189 0.10 -1.26 -21.26
CA ALA A 189 -0.19 -0.28 -20.21
C ALA A 189 -0.91 -0.93 -19.02
N TYR A 190 -1.91 -1.78 -19.27
CA TYR A 190 -2.58 -2.52 -18.18
C TYR A 190 -1.63 -3.48 -17.47
N ARG A 191 -0.72 -4.15 -18.19
CA ARG A 191 0.30 -4.99 -17.56
C ARG A 191 1.19 -4.18 -16.61
N GLU A 192 1.68 -3.03 -17.03
CA GLU A 192 2.48 -2.14 -16.20
C GLU A 192 1.72 -1.70 -14.94
N MET A 193 0.42 -1.39 -15.06
CA MET A 193 -0.44 -1.07 -13.91
C MET A 193 -0.58 -2.25 -12.94
N ILE A 194 -0.70 -3.49 -13.45
CA ILE A 194 -0.79 -4.69 -12.61
C ILE A 194 0.54 -4.94 -11.89
N ASP A 195 1.67 -4.80 -12.59
CA ASP A 195 3.01 -4.96 -12.02
C ASP A 195 3.28 -3.89 -10.94
N GLU A 196 2.87 -2.64 -11.16
CA GLU A 196 2.96 -1.56 -10.16
C GLU A 196 2.09 -1.85 -8.92
N ALA A 197 0.87 -2.34 -9.13
CA ALA A 197 -0.03 -2.73 -8.05
C ALA A 197 0.58 -3.85 -7.20
N MET A 198 1.08 -4.90 -7.85
CA MET A 198 1.74 -6.04 -7.22
C MET A 198 2.94 -5.60 -6.38
N THR A 199 3.85 -4.84 -6.99
CA THR A 199 5.05 -4.33 -6.32
C THR A 199 4.68 -3.43 -5.12
N THR A 200 3.66 -2.60 -5.26
CA THR A 200 3.19 -1.72 -4.18
C THR A 200 2.66 -2.51 -2.97
N MET A 201 1.89 -3.56 -3.21
CA MET A 201 1.38 -4.43 -2.15
C MET A 201 2.52 -5.16 -1.43
N GLU A 202 3.54 -5.63 -2.17
CA GLU A 202 4.74 -6.24 -1.60
C GLU A 202 5.51 -5.26 -0.70
N PHE A 203 5.64 -4.00 -1.11
CA PHE A 203 6.25 -2.97 -0.27
C PHE A 203 5.47 -2.70 1.02
N ASN A 204 4.14 -2.65 0.97
CA ASN A 204 3.33 -2.53 2.18
C ASN A 204 3.53 -3.74 3.12
N ILE A 205 3.61 -4.96 2.57
CA ILE A 205 3.91 -6.18 3.34
C ILE A 205 5.24 -6.03 4.08
N GLU A 206 6.29 -5.56 3.41
CA GLU A 206 7.61 -5.39 4.03
C GLU A 206 7.61 -4.33 5.14
N VAL A 207 6.88 -3.22 4.97
CA VAL A 207 6.73 -2.20 6.01
C VAL A 207 5.97 -2.75 7.22
N MET A 208 4.86 -3.47 7.01
CA MET A 208 4.09 -4.09 8.10
C MET A 208 4.90 -5.16 8.84
N ASN A 209 5.68 -5.96 8.10
CA ASN A 209 6.61 -6.93 8.69
C ASN A 209 7.70 -6.24 9.52
N SER A 210 8.19 -5.08 9.06
CA SER A 210 9.19 -4.28 9.77
C SER A 210 8.62 -3.68 11.06
N LEU A 211 7.42 -3.11 11.02
CA LEU A 211 6.67 -2.65 12.20
C LEU A 211 6.49 -3.78 13.23
N ARG A 212 6.03 -4.94 12.77
CA ARG A 212 5.87 -6.13 13.62
C ARG A 212 7.19 -6.54 14.27
N ARG A 213 8.26 -6.62 13.47
CA ARG A 213 9.61 -6.99 13.95
C ARG A 213 10.14 -6.00 14.97
N PHE A 214 9.95 -4.70 14.73
CA PHE A 214 10.34 -3.64 15.65
C PHE A 214 9.68 -3.80 17.02
N TYR A 215 8.35 -3.89 17.08
CA TYR A 215 7.64 -4.00 18.36
C TYR A 215 7.94 -5.32 19.09
N LYS A 216 8.12 -6.44 18.36
CA LYS A 216 8.56 -7.70 18.96
C LYS A 216 9.96 -7.61 19.55
N LYS A 217 10.89 -6.96 18.85
CA LYS A 217 12.25 -6.67 19.36
C LYS A 217 12.21 -5.74 20.57
N LEU A 218 11.29 -4.78 20.60
CA LEU A 218 11.12 -3.85 21.70
C LEU A 218 10.71 -4.56 23.00
N VAL A 219 9.78 -5.52 22.93
CA VAL A 219 9.38 -6.36 24.09
C VAL A 219 10.54 -7.20 24.61
N ASN A 220 11.40 -7.68 23.73
CA ASN A 220 12.57 -8.48 24.12
C ASN A 220 13.73 -7.62 24.67
N ASN A 221 13.62 -6.29 24.67
CA ASN A 221 14.65 -5.41 25.19
C ASN A 221 14.52 -5.24 26.70
N GLU A 222 15.58 -5.54 27.45
CA GLU A 222 15.61 -5.40 28.91
C GLU A 222 15.46 -3.95 29.37
N ASP A 223 15.89 -2.98 28.56
CA ASP A 223 15.81 -1.55 28.86
C ASP A 223 14.40 -0.97 28.59
N PHE A 224 13.43 -1.79 28.16
CA PHE A 224 12.05 -1.38 27.88
C PHE A 224 11.12 -1.68 29.07
N ASP A 225 10.84 -0.66 29.88
CA ASP A 225 10.05 -0.78 31.12
C ASP A 225 8.62 -1.33 30.91
N LEU A 226 8.06 -1.15 29.72
CA LEU A 226 6.68 -1.55 29.41
C LEU A 226 6.60 -2.98 28.87
N ARG A 227 7.72 -3.72 28.78
CA ARG A 227 7.78 -5.04 28.14
C ARG A 227 6.76 -6.04 28.73
N ASP A 228 6.67 -6.11 30.06
CA ASP A 228 5.86 -7.12 30.74
C ASP A 228 4.38 -6.73 30.69
N SER A 229 4.08 -5.44 30.95
CA SER A 229 2.71 -4.93 30.99
C SER A 229 2.04 -4.78 29.64
N CYS A 230 2.81 -4.58 28.56
CA CYS A 230 2.29 -4.32 27.22
C CYS A 230 2.59 -5.45 26.22
N SER A 231 3.19 -6.56 26.67
CA SER A 231 3.47 -7.75 25.84
C SER A 231 2.21 -8.22 25.10
N GLY A 232 1.11 -8.40 25.83
CA GLY A 232 -0.17 -8.83 25.26
C GLY A 232 -0.75 -7.84 24.24
N ASP A 233 -0.66 -6.53 24.49
CA ASP A 233 -1.10 -5.50 23.55
C ASP A 233 -0.28 -5.54 22.25
N ILE A 234 1.04 -5.73 22.38
CA ILE A 234 1.97 -5.87 21.24
C ILE A 234 1.74 -7.16 20.47
N ASP A 235 1.37 -8.25 21.14
CA ASP A 235 1.01 -9.51 20.49
C ASP A 235 -0.28 -9.38 19.68
N VAL A 236 -1.31 -8.74 20.24
CA VAL A 236 -2.56 -8.44 19.53
C VAL A 236 -2.28 -7.56 18.31
N PHE A 237 -1.50 -6.50 18.48
CA PHE A 237 -1.06 -5.63 17.38
C PHE A 237 -0.34 -6.43 16.27
N ALA A 238 0.63 -7.28 16.63
CA ALA A 238 1.38 -8.09 15.69
C ALA A 238 0.49 -9.10 14.94
N ASN A 239 -0.51 -9.67 15.60
CA ASN A 239 -1.46 -10.58 14.98
C ASN A 239 -2.36 -9.84 13.98
N GLN A 240 -2.84 -8.64 14.32
CA GLN A 240 -3.64 -7.83 13.39
C GLN A 240 -2.84 -7.41 12.15
N LEU A 241 -1.57 -7.02 12.31
CA LEU A 241 -0.69 -6.78 11.16
C LEU A 241 -0.50 -8.04 10.30
N SER A 242 -0.42 -9.22 10.93
CA SER A 242 -0.25 -10.48 10.19
C SER A 242 -1.48 -10.79 9.32
N ASN A 243 -2.68 -10.53 9.82
CA ASN A 243 -3.91 -10.67 9.03
C ASN A 243 -3.91 -9.72 7.82
N MET A 244 -3.53 -8.45 8.02
CA MET A 244 -3.43 -7.48 6.91
C MET A 244 -2.36 -7.88 5.88
N VAL A 245 -1.24 -8.45 6.32
CA VAL A 245 -0.20 -9.00 5.44
C VAL A 245 -0.75 -10.17 4.62
N ASP A 246 -1.55 -11.04 5.22
CA ASP A 246 -2.15 -12.17 4.51
C ASP A 246 -3.20 -11.71 3.48
N ASP A 247 -3.98 -10.66 3.78
CA ASP A 247 -4.87 -10.02 2.82
C ASP A 247 -4.10 -9.43 1.62
N PHE A 248 -2.98 -8.75 1.85
CA PHE A 248 -2.12 -8.28 0.77
C PHE A 248 -1.56 -9.43 -0.06
N ARG A 249 -1.06 -10.50 0.58
CA ARG A 249 -0.53 -11.68 -0.14
C ARG A 249 -1.58 -12.31 -1.04
N LEU A 250 -2.83 -12.36 -0.61
CA LEU A 250 -3.93 -12.82 -1.45
C LEU A 250 -4.08 -11.95 -2.70
N GLN A 251 -4.07 -10.62 -2.55
CA GLN A 251 -4.19 -9.71 -3.69
C GLN A 251 -2.94 -9.73 -4.59
N THR A 252 -1.73 -9.85 -4.03
CA THR A 252 -0.48 -10.05 -4.77
C THR A 252 -0.54 -11.34 -5.59
N GLY A 253 -1.07 -12.44 -5.02
CA GLY A 253 -1.27 -13.70 -5.75
C GLY A 253 -2.24 -13.57 -6.92
N ARG A 254 -3.34 -12.83 -6.75
CA ARG A 254 -4.29 -12.52 -7.84
C ARG A 254 -3.63 -11.69 -8.93
N ALA A 255 -2.91 -10.62 -8.56
CA ALA A 255 -2.18 -9.79 -9.52
C ALA A 255 -1.14 -10.59 -10.30
N ALA A 256 -0.36 -11.45 -9.64
CA ALA A 256 0.63 -12.31 -10.29
C ALA A 256 0.00 -13.30 -11.30
N ALA A 257 -1.19 -13.83 -11.00
CA ALA A 257 -1.94 -14.65 -11.95
C ALA A 257 -2.40 -13.82 -13.16
N LEU A 258 -2.86 -12.59 -12.93
CA LEU A 258 -3.29 -11.68 -13.99
C LEU A 258 -2.14 -11.23 -14.90
N VAL A 259 -0.92 -11.02 -14.36
CA VAL A 259 0.29 -10.74 -15.16
C VAL A 259 0.58 -11.85 -16.16
N LYS A 260 0.43 -13.12 -15.73
CA LYS A 260 0.60 -14.28 -16.63
C LYS A 260 -0.51 -14.30 -17.69
N LEU A 261 -1.75 -14.13 -17.26
CA LEU A 261 -2.91 -14.13 -18.15
C LEU A 261 -2.81 -13.06 -19.24
N ILE A 262 -2.48 -11.81 -18.88
CA ILE A 262 -2.37 -10.73 -19.85
C ILE A 262 -1.20 -10.96 -20.82
N ALA A 263 -0.09 -11.55 -20.37
CA ALA A 263 1.01 -11.90 -21.25
C ALA A 263 0.58 -12.95 -22.29
N ASP A 264 -0.07 -14.02 -21.86
CA ASP A 264 -0.57 -15.08 -22.76
C ASP A 264 -1.57 -14.53 -23.77
N ARG A 265 -2.52 -13.70 -23.30
CA ARG A 265 -3.54 -13.09 -24.18
C ARG A 265 -2.95 -12.03 -25.12
N THR A 266 -1.92 -11.29 -24.71
CA THR A 266 -1.21 -10.36 -25.60
C THR A 266 -0.52 -11.11 -26.74
N ASN A 267 0.12 -12.24 -26.45
CA ASN A 267 0.74 -13.09 -27.48
C ASN A 267 -0.32 -13.59 -28.50
N LEU A 268 -1.50 -13.99 -28.04
CA LEU A 268 -2.60 -14.39 -28.93
C LEU A 268 -3.06 -13.23 -29.83
N VAL A 269 -3.19 -12.02 -29.27
CA VAL A 269 -3.55 -10.82 -30.02
C VAL A 269 -2.50 -10.51 -31.10
N GLU A 270 -1.21 -10.66 -30.78
CA GLU A 270 -0.12 -10.50 -31.75
C GLU A 270 -0.18 -11.54 -32.86
N GLN A 271 -0.45 -12.81 -32.53
CA GLN A 271 -0.59 -13.90 -33.50
C GLN A 271 -1.74 -13.64 -34.48
N HIS A 272 -2.94 -13.32 -33.98
CA HIS A 272 -4.10 -12.98 -34.81
C HIS A 272 -3.80 -11.84 -35.79
N ARG A 273 -3.03 -10.85 -35.34
CA ARG A 273 -2.62 -9.72 -36.17
C ARG A 273 -1.64 -10.14 -37.28
N LEU A 274 -0.68 -11.02 -36.97
CA LEU A 274 0.30 -11.53 -37.94
C LEU A 274 -0.35 -12.43 -39.00
N GLU A 275 -1.23 -13.33 -38.59
CA GLU A 275 -1.97 -14.21 -39.52
C GLU A 275 -2.76 -13.39 -40.54
N ARG A 276 -3.44 -12.34 -40.09
CA ARG A 276 -4.17 -11.45 -41.00
C ARG A 276 -3.25 -10.69 -41.95
N LEU A 277 -2.10 -10.22 -41.46
CA LEU A 277 -1.13 -9.52 -42.31
C LEU A 277 -0.62 -10.46 -43.42
N ASN A 278 -0.31 -11.72 -43.07
CA ASN A 278 0.10 -12.74 -44.02
C ASN A 278 -1.00 -13.02 -45.06
N HIS A 279 -2.25 -13.20 -44.62
CA HIS A 279 -3.39 -13.42 -45.54
C HIS A 279 -3.59 -12.27 -46.52
N ASN A 280 -3.40 -11.02 -46.06
CA ASN A 280 -3.50 -9.85 -46.93
C ASN A 280 -2.35 -9.82 -47.95
N LEU A 281 -1.12 -10.14 -47.52
CA LEU A 281 0.04 -10.23 -48.42
C LEU A 281 -0.11 -11.34 -49.47
N GLU A 282 -0.64 -12.50 -49.07
CA GLU A 282 -0.93 -13.61 -50.00
C GLU A 282 -1.98 -13.20 -51.05
N LYS A 283 -3.03 -12.48 -50.66
CA LYS A 283 -4.02 -11.94 -51.60
C LYS A 283 -3.44 -10.92 -52.55
N GLU A 284 -2.54 -10.06 -52.09
CA GLU A 284 -1.86 -9.07 -52.93
C GLU A 284 -0.85 -9.71 -53.89
N ALA A 285 -0.23 -10.83 -53.53
CA ALA A 285 0.74 -11.55 -54.37
C ALA A 285 0.10 -12.38 -55.50
N ILE A 286 -1.21 -12.63 -55.45
CA ILE A 286 -1.96 -13.40 -56.46
C ILE A 286 -2.51 -12.49 -57.58
N VAL A 287 -2.31 -11.17 -57.50
CA VAL A 287 -2.69 -10.17 -58.52
C VAL A 287 -1.49 -9.79 -59.39
#